data_AF-A0A840YMR3-F1
#
_entry.id   AF-A0A840YMR3-F1
#
_cell.length_a   1.000
_cell.length_b   1.000
_cell.length_c   1.000
_cell.angle_alpha   90.00
_cell.angle_beta   90.00
_cell.angle_gamma   90.00
#
_symmetry.space_group_name_H-M   'P 1'
#
loop_
_entity.id
_entity.type
_entity.pdbx_description
1 polymer ?
#
loop_
_entity_poly.entity_id
_entity_poly.type
_entity_poly.pdbx_seq_one_letter_code
_entity_poly.pdbx_strand_id
1 'polypeptide(L)' 'MLFLGTMFAPVQDRRGPGQGFTHEIGDVVTISTPRLGSLVNTMRRCADCEPWRYGLRALLRGLGAEGPA' A
#
# COMPACT_ATOMS: atom_id res chain seq x y z
N MET A 1 12.01 11.11 -0.26
CA MET A 1 11.54 9.87 0.38
C MET A 1 12.67 8.87 0.32
N LEU A 2 12.89 8.10 1.38
CA LEU A 2 13.84 6.98 1.39
C LEU A 2 13.03 5.68 1.47
N PHE A 3 13.22 4.78 0.50
CA PHE A 3 12.59 3.45 0.50
C PHE A 3 13.64 2.42 0.93
N LEU A 4 13.37 1.72 2.04
CA LEU A 4 14.33 0.78 2.66
C LEU A 4 14.21 -0.65 2.13
N GLY A 5 13.36 -0.89 1.15
CA GLY A 5 13.03 -2.23 0.63
C GLY A 5 11.95 -2.95 1.47
N THR A 6 11.56 -4.12 0.99
CA THR A 6 10.65 -5.05 1.68
C THR A 6 11.42 -6.32 2.04
N MET A 7 11.11 -6.93 3.19
CA MET A 7 11.73 -8.18 3.61
C MET A 7 11.16 -9.40 2.89
N PHE A 8 10.01 -9.26 2.22
CA PHE A 8 9.35 -10.34 1.51
C PHE A 8 8.72 -9.84 0.21
N ALA A 9 8.77 -10.70 -0.81
CA ALA A 9 8.04 -10.55 -2.06
C ALA A 9 6.97 -11.66 -2.15
N PRO A 10 5.77 -11.38 -2.67
CA PRO A 10 4.78 -12.41 -2.92
C PRO A 10 5.26 -13.28 -4.08
N VAL A 11 5.92 -14.39 -3.76
CA VAL A 11 6.46 -15.35 -4.74
C VAL A 11 5.54 -16.55 -4.96
N GLN A 12 4.46 -16.65 -4.19
CA GLN A 12 3.55 -17.78 -4.26
C GLN A 12 2.58 -17.62 -5.42
N ASP A 13 2.48 -18.69 -6.22
CA ASP A 13 1.61 -18.72 -7.38
C ASP A 13 0.15 -18.44 -7.00
N ARG A 14 -0.47 -17.48 -7.68
CA ARG A 14 -1.90 -17.16 -7.47
C ARG A 14 -2.83 -17.99 -8.34
N ARG A 15 -2.52 -18.14 -9.62
CA ARG A 15 -3.41 -18.73 -10.64
C ARG A 15 -3.03 -20.14 -11.08
N GLY A 16 -1.85 -20.62 -10.69
CA GLY A 16 -1.40 -21.98 -10.97
C GLY A 16 0.13 -22.07 -11.03
N PRO A 17 0.66 -23.31 -11.04
CA PRO A 17 2.09 -23.56 -10.94
C PRO A 17 2.92 -22.79 -11.97
N GLY A 18 3.93 -22.06 -11.50
CA GLY A 18 4.88 -21.30 -12.32
C GLY A 18 4.38 -19.96 -12.87
N GLN A 19 3.18 -19.52 -12.51
CA GLN A 19 2.61 -18.24 -13.01
C GLN A 19 2.99 -17.02 -12.15
N GLY A 20 3.58 -17.25 -10.99
CA GLY A 20 3.90 -16.23 -10.01
C GLY A 20 2.66 -15.59 -9.39
N PHE A 21 2.92 -14.49 -8.71
CA PHE A 21 1.89 -13.65 -8.15
C PHE A 21 1.65 -12.43 -9.03
N THR A 22 0.39 -12.05 -9.22
CA THR A 22 0.00 -10.78 -9.81
C THR A 22 -1.28 -10.31 -9.15
N HIS A 23 -1.36 -9.00 -8.91
CA HIS A 23 -2.56 -8.39 -8.35
C HIS A 23 -3.72 -8.42 -9.34
N GLU A 24 -4.92 -8.59 -8.81
CA GLU A 24 -6.17 -8.45 -9.55
C GLU A 24 -6.90 -7.18 -9.10
N ILE A 25 -7.81 -6.69 -9.94
CA ILE A 25 -8.65 -5.55 -9.59
C ILE A 25 -9.51 -5.91 -8.39
N GLY A 26 -9.53 -5.02 -7.39
CA GLY A 26 -10.23 -5.24 -6.12
C GLY A 26 -9.36 -5.85 -5.02
N ASP A 27 -8.13 -6.31 -5.33
CA ASP A 27 -7.19 -6.73 -4.28
C ASP A 27 -6.97 -5.59 -3.28
N VAL A 28 -6.91 -5.94 -1.99
CA VAL A 28 -6.55 -4.99 -0.94
C VAL A 28 -5.15 -5.31 -0.42
N VAL A 29 -4.24 -4.34 -0.56
CA VAL A 29 -2.88 -4.41 -0.02
C VAL A 29 -2.84 -3.59 1.25
N THR A 30 -2.58 -4.27 2.38
CA THR A 30 -2.39 -3.65 3.69
C THR A 30 -0.95 -3.81 4.13
N ILE A 31 -0.27 -2.70 4.39
CA ILE A 31 1.06 -2.66 5.01
C ILE A 31 0.90 -2.00 6.37
N SER A 32 1.29 -2.67 7.45
CA SER A 32 1.09 -2.18 8.81
C SER A 32 2.36 -2.20 9.64
N THR A 33 2.45 -1.25 10.57
CA THR A 33 3.45 -1.25 11.63
C THR A 33 2.78 -0.78 12.92
N PRO A 34 3.17 -1.28 14.10
CA PRO A 34 2.55 -0.86 15.37
C PRO A 34 2.64 0.65 15.63
N ARG A 35 3.69 1.32 15.15
CA ARG A 35 3.95 2.74 15.45
C ARG A 35 3.29 3.72 14.50
N LEU A 36 2.92 3.29 13.28
CA LEU A 36 2.42 4.17 12.22
C LEU A 36 1.01 3.79 11.74
N GLY A 37 0.43 2.71 12.28
CA GLY A 37 -0.82 2.16 11.79
C GLY A 37 -0.65 1.44 10.45
N SER A 38 -1.65 1.56 9.58
CA SER A 38 -1.76 0.79 8.34
C SER A 38 -1.92 1.70 7.12
N LEU A 39 -1.14 1.43 6.08
CA LEU A 39 -1.39 1.90 4.73
C LEU A 39 -2.19 0.82 3.99
N VAL A 40 -3.40 1.17 3.56
CA VAL A 40 -4.32 0.27 2.85
C VAL A 40 -4.58 0.82 1.46
N ASN A 41 -4.35 0.01 0.42
CA ASN A 41 -4.61 0.37 -0.97
C ASN A 41 -5.46 -0.70 -1.66
N THR A 42 -6.51 -0.29 -2.37
CA THR A 42 -7.31 -1.20 -3.21
C THR A 42 -6.84 -1.10 -4.66
N MET A 43 -6.52 -2.23 -5.27
CA MET A 43 -6.00 -2.28 -6.64
C MET A 43 -7.07 -1.93 -7.66
N ARG A 44 -6.74 -0.93 -8.48
CA ARG A 44 -7.58 -0.36 -9.54
C ARG A 44 -6.68 0.00 -10.72
N ARG A 45 -7.25 0.09 -11.92
CA ARG A 45 -6.52 0.64 -13.07
C ARG A 45 -6.38 2.15 -12.88
N CYS A 46 -5.23 2.69 -13.27
CA CYS A 46 -4.91 4.12 -13.10
C CYS A 46 -5.97 5.03 -13.74
N ALA A 47 -6.47 4.68 -14.92
CA ALA A 47 -7.50 5.45 -15.63
C ALA A 47 -8.87 5.49 -14.91
N ASP A 48 -9.13 4.54 -14.01
CA ASP A 48 -10.40 4.44 -13.27
C ASP A 48 -10.29 5.05 -11.86
N CYS A 49 -9.16 5.68 -11.54
CA CYS A 49 -8.90 6.33 -10.26
C CYS A 49 -9.17 7.83 -10.36
N GLU A 50 -9.77 8.39 -9.32
CA GLU A 50 -9.92 9.83 -9.19
C GLU A 50 -8.54 10.52 -9.15
N PRO A 51 -8.43 11.76 -9.67
CA PRO A 51 -7.21 12.54 -9.57
C PRO A 51 -6.73 12.67 -8.12
N TRP A 52 -5.42 12.57 -7.92
CA TRP A 52 -4.86 12.57 -6.58
C TRP A 52 -4.94 13.97 -5.95
N ARG A 53 -5.69 14.10 -4.85
CA ARG A 53 -5.86 15.36 -4.11
C ARG A 53 -5.17 15.37 -2.75
N TYR A 54 -4.67 14.23 -2.28
CA TYR A 54 -4.14 14.05 -0.93
C TYR A 54 -2.73 13.43 -0.94
N GLY A 55 -1.70 14.27 -0.93
CA GLY A 55 -0.30 13.84 -1.04
C GLY A 55 0.36 13.41 0.26
N LEU A 56 1.55 12.82 0.15
CA LEU A 56 2.38 12.41 1.30
C LEU A 56 2.62 13.52 2.33
N ARG A 57 2.79 14.78 1.90
CA ARG A 57 2.99 15.91 2.83
C ARG A 57 1.77 16.15 3.72
N ALA A 58 0.56 15.97 3.17
CA ALA A 58 -0.67 16.08 3.93
C ALA A 58 -0.79 14.93 4.94
N LEU A 59 -0.43 13.70 4.51
CA LEU A 59 -0.36 12.53 5.40
C LEU A 59 0.59 12.75 6.57
N LEU A 60 1.84 13.14 6.30
CA LEU A 60 2.83 13.35 7.36
C LEU A 60 2.44 14.46 8.33
N ARG A 61 1.77 15.52 7.86
CA ARG A 61 1.21 16.56 8.75
C ARG A 61 0.10 16.01 9.64
N GLY A 62 -0.81 15.19 9.11
CA GLY A 62 -1.87 14.57 9.90
C GLY A 62 -1.32 13.64 10.97
N LEU A 63 -0.37 12.76 10.62
CA LEU A 63 0.27 11.83 11.57
C LEU A 63 1.09 12.55 12.65
N GLY A 64 1.66 13.72 12.36
CA GLY A 64 2.40 14.51 13.36
C GLY A 64 1.50 15.36 14.27
N ALA A 65 0.25 15.62 13.86
CA ALA A 65 -0.71 16.41 14.63
C ALA A 65 -1.42 15.58 15.72
N GLU A 66 -1.57 14.28 15.50
CA GLU A 66 -2.08 13.32 16.47
C GLU A 66 -0.89 12.55 17.06
N GLY A 67 -0.23 13.14 18.07
CA GLY A 67 0.81 12.44 18.81
C GLY A 67 0.27 11.15 19.47
N PRO A 68 1.13 10.16 19.79
CA PRO A 68 0.68 8.98 20.51
C PRO A 68 0.07 9.39 21.86
N ALA A 69 -1.10 8.83 22.18
CA ALA A 69 -1.66 8.89 23.53
C ALA A 69 -0.75 8.16 24.54
#